data_AF-F5T8Z1-F1
#
_entry.id   AF-F5T8Z1-F1
#
_cell.length_a   1.000
_cell.length_b   1.000
_cell.length_c   1.000
_cell.angle_alpha   90.00
_cell.angle_beta   90.00
_cell.angle_gamma   90.00
#
_symmetry.space_group_name_H-M   'P 1'
#
loop_
_entity.id
_entity.type
_entity.pdbx_description
1 polymer ?
#
loop_
_entity_poly.entity_id
_entity_poly.type
_entity_poly.pdbx_seq_one_letter_code
_entity_poly.pdbx_strand_id
1 'polypeptide(L)'
;MSKEKFRASFLLFVSILSTVFLGFYILSASADIVYSDYIRLTNSYLGEPFSFHDLLTKDILTRIPVSFLFREINIAFFHYSITFDRFLGLFGLFLTSIPLLLFMAKRRIGGFFSVAILLIFYSLNKWEMLLNGSGYAHFLSFALFYLFFYLLSERVGKGSSLLTLSVFPFLFLLTGGPYAIAVYGATILSLFFLFLAGKIRDKRGSLILLLSSFVSTFLYFLSNHYAVYEYAGAKSISLKEVLLTKMTFVLKFFGFGFSSLLFSGENLEEWLSSGAVQGKQLFLLGGLILLFFLLMALFFLKDLFFGEKGSSDDCIPGKEKDKSLTGLFPALLLLHGLLSFALVFLSRYIFLRPEYAVQSRYALQYQSALLGALLLLYLNTGRQEAGVKKGREKAKLEGNTEKKRGAKRALLRIISVGITLLFLGGTLHTAKTELLKAPYRRLHYETMLHSVDRIEEMDEEELERLYEYRHGKERILKAFSILKERKLNCFYGK
;
A
#
# COMPACT_ATOMS: atom_id res chain seq x y z
N MET A 1 26.77 -17.03 13.74
CA MET A 1 25.89 -16.20 12.87
C MET A 1 26.22 -14.72 13.06
N SER A 2 26.36 -13.90 12.01
CA SER A 2 26.64 -12.46 12.18
C SER A 2 25.43 -11.72 12.78
N LYS A 3 25.66 -10.62 13.53
CA LYS A 3 24.57 -9.82 14.15
C LYS A 3 23.53 -9.31 13.14
N GLU A 4 23.95 -9.08 11.90
CA GLU A 4 23.06 -8.68 10.81
C GLU A 4 22.17 -9.83 10.34
N LYS A 5 22.74 -11.03 10.16
CA LYS A 5 21.97 -12.24 9.83
C LYS A 5 20.94 -12.56 10.92
N PHE A 6 21.32 -12.47 12.20
CA PHE A 6 20.38 -12.66 13.32
C PHE A 6 19.19 -11.69 13.25
N ARG A 7 19.45 -10.39 13.01
CA ARG A 7 18.38 -9.38 12.91
C ARG A 7 17.45 -9.65 11.73
N ALA A 8 18.01 -9.97 10.56
CA ALA A 8 17.21 -10.32 9.39
C ALA A 8 16.32 -11.54 9.67
N SER A 9 16.87 -12.60 10.29
CA SER A 9 16.12 -13.79 10.70
C SER A 9 15.04 -13.48 11.73
N PHE A 10 15.33 -12.64 12.74
CA PHE A 10 14.35 -12.23 13.73
C PHE A 10 13.18 -11.47 13.10
N LEU A 11 13.46 -10.49 12.24
CA LEU A 11 12.40 -9.72 11.59
C LEU A 11 11.59 -10.57 10.60
N LEU A 12 12.24 -11.54 9.92
CA LEU A 12 11.55 -12.51 9.08
C LEU A 12 10.61 -13.38 9.92
N PHE A 13 11.04 -13.86 11.08
CA PHE A 13 10.20 -14.62 12.00
C PHE A 13 8.98 -13.82 12.45
N VAL A 14 9.16 -12.56 12.84
CA VAL A 14 8.03 -11.66 13.18
C VAL A 14 7.08 -11.49 12.00
N SER A 15 7.62 -11.30 10.79
CA SER A 15 6.82 -11.18 9.56
C SER A 15 5.99 -12.43 9.26
N ILE A 16 6.58 -13.63 9.46
CA ILE A 16 5.88 -14.91 9.34
C ILE A 16 4.75 -15.00 10.36
N LEU A 17 5.01 -14.66 11.63
CA LEU A 17 3.98 -14.70 12.68
C LEU A 17 2.81 -13.75 12.36
N SER A 18 3.11 -12.54 11.88
CA SER A 18 2.06 -11.59 11.45
C SER A 18 1.28 -12.09 10.23
N THR A 19 1.94 -12.78 9.30
CA THR A 19 1.27 -13.39 8.14
C THR A 19 0.34 -14.53 8.60
N VAL A 20 0.80 -15.39 9.50
CA VAL A 20 0.00 -16.47 10.09
C VAL A 20 -1.21 -15.91 10.85
N PHE A 21 -1.03 -14.84 11.63
CA PHE A 21 -2.12 -14.13 12.30
C PHE A 21 -3.19 -13.65 11.30
N LEU A 22 -2.79 -13.03 10.19
CA LEU A 22 -3.74 -12.60 9.16
C LEU A 22 -4.40 -13.79 8.44
N GLY A 23 -3.69 -14.90 8.28
CA GLY A 23 -4.26 -16.15 7.76
C GLY A 23 -5.39 -16.67 8.66
N PHE A 24 -5.16 -16.71 9.98
CA PHE A 24 -6.22 -17.04 10.94
C PHE A 24 -7.39 -16.07 10.89
N TYR A 25 -7.12 -14.77 10.76
CA TYR A 25 -8.16 -13.77 10.59
C TYR A 25 -9.01 -14.04 9.33
N ILE A 26 -8.39 -14.30 8.18
CA ILE A 26 -9.11 -14.63 6.93
C ILE A 26 -10.04 -15.83 7.14
N LEU A 27 -9.54 -16.92 7.74
CA LEU A 27 -10.33 -18.13 7.99
C LEU A 27 -11.44 -17.91 9.04
N SER A 28 -11.25 -16.96 9.95
CA SER A 28 -12.22 -16.66 11.01
C SER A 28 -13.28 -15.65 10.58
N ALA A 29 -13.00 -14.82 9.56
CA ALA A 29 -13.84 -13.70 9.14
C ALA A 29 -14.51 -13.90 7.77
N SER A 30 -14.27 -15.03 7.10
CA SER A 30 -14.81 -15.27 5.75
C SER A 30 -15.21 -16.72 5.50
N ALA A 31 -16.06 -16.91 4.49
CA ALA A 31 -16.35 -18.21 3.88
C ALA A 31 -16.10 -18.15 2.36
N ASP A 32 -16.01 -19.31 1.72
CA ASP A 32 -15.72 -19.43 0.29
C ASP A 32 -17.00 -19.31 -0.54
N ILE A 33 -17.36 -18.08 -0.91
CA ILE A 33 -18.59 -17.77 -1.68
C ILE A 33 -18.41 -16.53 -2.56
N VAL A 34 -18.85 -16.62 -3.80
CA VAL A 34 -18.81 -15.52 -4.79
C VAL A 34 -19.76 -14.39 -4.39
N TYR A 35 -19.22 -13.17 -4.37
CA TYR A 35 -19.97 -11.94 -4.07
C TYR A 35 -19.29 -10.73 -4.74
N SER A 36 -19.99 -9.59 -4.79
CA SER A 36 -19.48 -8.29 -5.24
C SER A 36 -18.71 -8.35 -6.57
N ASP A 37 -17.43 -7.95 -6.58
CA ASP A 37 -16.58 -7.96 -7.77
C ASP A 37 -16.45 -9.35 -8.42
N TYR A 38 -16.53 -10.45 -7.65
CA TYR A 38 -16.48 -11.80 -8.23
C TYR A 38 -17.70 -12.15 -9.06
N ILE A 39 -18.86 -11.54 -8.82
CA ILE A 39 -20.03 -11.71 -9.70
C ILE A 39 -19.71 -11.14 -11.08
N ARG A 40 -19.11 -9.94 -11.13
CA ARG A 40 -18.63 -9.34 -12.40
C ARG A 40 -17.59 -10.23 -13.07
N LEU A 41 -16.60 -10.72 -12.32
CA LEU A 41 -15.53 -11.56 -12.87
C LEU A 41 -16.07 -12.88 -13.42
N THR A 42 -17.01 -13.51 -12.72
CA THR A 42 -17.66 -14.75 -13.16
C THR A 42 -18.40 -14.54 -14.48
N ASN A 43 -19.23 -13.50 -14.56
CA ASN A 43 -19.94 -13.16 -15.80
C ASN A 43 -19.02 -12.82 -16.96
N SER A 44 -17.87 -12.20 -16.68
CA SER A 44 -16.96 -11.69 -17.71
C SER A 44 -15.99 -12.76 -18.23
N TYR A 45 -15.65 -13.76 -17.41
CA TYR A 45 -14.50 -14.63 -17.69
C TYR A 45 -14.77 -16.12 -17.48
N LEU A 46 -15.84 -16.51 -16.80
CA LEU A 46 -16.14 -17.93 -16.57
C LEU A 46 -17.19 -18.48 -17.54
N GLY A 47 -17.91 -17.61 -18.28
CA GLY A 47 -18.94 -18.02 -19.22
C GLY A 47 -18.41 -18.77 -20.45
N GLU A 48 -17.17 -18.47 -20.88
CA GLU A 48 -16.50 -19.12 -22.01
C GLU A 48 -15.12 -19.63 -21.60
N PRO A 49 -14.56 -20.67 -22.28
CA PRO A 49 -13.18 -21.08 -22.08
C PRO A 49 -12.20 -19.94 -22.40
N PHE A 50 -11.13 -19.82 -21.61
CA PHE A 50 -10.11 -18.80 -21.82
C PHE A 50 -9.50 -18.87 -23.23
N SER A 51 -9.46 -17.71 -23.90
CA SER A 51 -8.87 -17.55 -25.22
C SER A 51 -7.68 -16.58 -25.17
N PHE A 52 -6.64 -16.85 -25.97
CA PHE A 52 -5.54 -15.88 -26.15
C PHE A 52 -6.03 -14.52 -26.67
N HIS A 53 -7.18 -14.49 -27.36
CA HIS A 53 -7.79 -13.24 -27.82
C HIS A 53 -8.20 -12.32 -26.65
N ASP A 54 -8.49 -12.87 -25.47
CA ASP A 54 -8.87 -12.09 -24.28
C ASP A 54 -7.70 -11.23 -23.76
N LEU A 55 -6.46 -11.60 -24.08
CA LEU A 55 -5.26 -10.82 -23.77
C LEU A 55 -4.95 -9.74 -24.82
N LEU A 56 -5.65 -9.73 -25.95
CA LEU A 56 -5.44 -8.80 -27.05
C LEU A 56 -6.45 -7.64 -27.06
N THR A 57 -7.31 -7.54 -26.04
CA THR A 57 -8.24 -6.42 -25.93
C THR A 57 -7.49 -5.10 -25.71
N LYS A 58 -8.03 -4.02 -26.27
CA LYS A 58 -7.38 -2.70 -26.21
C LYS A 58 -7.25 -2.16 -24.78
N ASP A 59 -8.16 -2.57 -23.90
CA ASP A 59 -8.23 -2.17 -22.49
C ASP A 59 -7.49 -3.15 -21.53
N ILE A 60 -6.72 -4.12 -22.05
CA ILE A 60 -6.12 -5.21 -21.28
C ILE A 60 -5.25 -4.74 -20.09
N LEU A 61 -4.54 -3.61 -20.20
CA LEU A 61 -3.69 -3.10 -19.12
C LEU A 61 -4.50 -2.53 -17.95
N THR A 62 -5.77 -2.17 -18.17
CA THR A 62 -6.69 -1.81 -17.09
C THR A 62 -7.32 -3.04 -16.41
N ARG A 63 -7.34 -4.19 -17.10
CA ARG A 63 -7.88 -5.46 -16.61
C ARG A 63 -6.88 -6.28 -15.78
N ILE A 64 -5.65 -5.78 -15.63
CA ILE A 64 -4.56 -6.42 -14.87
C ILE A 64 -4.24 -7.82 -15.46
N PRO A 65 -3.42 -7.89 -16.52
CA PRO A 65 -3.18 -9.10 -17.31
C PRO A 65 -2.84 -10.34 -16.48
N VAL A 66 -2.04 -10.18 -15.40
CA VAL A 66 -1.63 -11.31 -14.55
C VAL A 66 -2.81 -12.02 -13.90
N SER A 67 -3.95 -11.34 -13.74
CA SER A 67 -5.14 -11.91 -13.11
C SER A 67 -5.76 -13.02 -13.93
N PHE A 68 -5.58 -13.02 -15.26
CA PHE A 68 -6.07 -14.10 -16.12
C PHE A 68 -5.32 -15.40 -15.83
N LEU A 69 -3.99 -15.35 -15.73
CA LEU A 69 -3.16 -16.51 -15.40
C LEU A 69 -3.53 -17.11 -14.04
N PHE A 70 -3.60 -16.27 -13.00
CA PHE A 70 -3.93 -16.76 -11.66
C PHE A 70 -5.36 -17.27 -11.55
N ARG A 71 -6.28 -16.72 -12.35
CA ARG A 71 -7.66 -17.23 -12.43
C ARG A 71 -7.70 -18.63 -13.03
N GLU A 72 -6.97 -18.88 -14.12
CA GLU A 72 -6.90 -20.23 -14.71
C GLU A 72 -6.28 -21.24 -13.73
N ILE A 73 -5.25 -20.83 -12.98
CA ILE A 73 -4.69 -21.65 -11.90
C ILE A 73 -5.76 -21.94 -10.84
N ASN A 74 -6.53 -20.93 -10.44
CA ASN A 74 -7.60 -21.08 -9.45
C ASN A 74 -8.69 -22.04 -9.94
N ILE A 75 -9.13 -21.91 -11.19
CA ILE A 75 -10.13 -22.82 -11.79
C ILE A 75 -9.58 -24.25 -11.85
N ALA A 76 -8.36 -24.43 -12.36
CA ALA A 76 -7.78 -25.75 -12.63
C ALA A 76 -7.43 -26.55 -11.36
N PHE A 77 -6.96 -25.87 -10.30
CA PHE A 77 -6.42 -26.55 -9.12
C PHE A 77 -7.24 -26.33 -7.84
N PHE A 78 -8.03 -25.26 -7.78
CA PHE A 78 -8.72 -24.84 -6.56
C PHE A 78 -10.23 -24.63 -6.77
N HIS A 79 -10.77 -25.04 -7.93
CA HIS A 79 -12.19 -24.99 -8.26
C HIS A 79 -12.81 -23.60 -8.10
N TYR A 80 -12.05 -22.55 -8.47
CA TYR A 80 -12.48 -21.16 -8.34
C TYR A 80 -12.76 -20.76 -6.87
N SER A 81 -11.83 -21.11 -5.98
CA SER A 81 -11.86 -20.78 -4.55
C SER A 81 -11.41 -19.34 -4.32
N ILE A 82 -12.24 -18.57 -3.64
CA ILE A 82 -11.91 -17.21 -3.21
C ILE A 82 -10.95 -17.25 -2.02
N THR A 83 -11.03 -18.31 -1.21
CA THR A 83 -10.07 -18.54 -0.13
C THR A 83 -8.66 -18.64 -0.69
N PHE A 84 -8.45 -19.38 -1.79
CA PHE A 84 -7.14 -19.42 -2.48
C PHE A 84 -6.66 -18.02 -2.86
N ASP A 85 -7.51 -17.21 -3.51
CA ASP A 85 -7.15 -15.85 -3.93
C ASP A 85 -6.82 -14.95 -2.72
N ARG A 86 -7.55 -15.07 -1.61
CA ARG A 86 -7.23 -14.35 -0.35
C ARG A 86 -5.84 -14.72 0.18
N PHE A 87 -5.49 -16.01 0.18
CA PHE A 87 -4.16 -16.48 0.61
C PHE A 87 -3.05 -16.08 -0.38
N LEU A 88 -3.34 -16.02 -1.68
CA LEU A 88 -2.43 -15.47 -2.69
C LEU A 88 -2.17 -13.98 -2.42
N GLY A 89 -3.18 -13.22 -2.03
CA GLY A 89 -3.04 -11.83 -1.60
C GLY A 89 -2.20 -11.70 -0.32
N LEU A 90 -2.44 -12.56 0.67
CA LEU A 90 -1.64 -12.63 1.90
C LEU A 90 -0.16 -12.97 1.60
N PHE A 91 0.09 -13.87 0.64
CA PHE A 91 1.44 -14.16 0.16
C PHE A 91 2.09 -12.94 -0.49
N GLY A 92 1.36 -12.19 -1.32
CA GLY A 92 1.82 -10.91 -1.87
C GLY A 92 2.17 -9.88 -0.79
N LEU A 93 1.38 -9.80 0.28
CA LEU A 93 1.68 -8.94 1.44
C LEU A 93 2.97 -9.38 2.16
N PHE A 94 3.16 -10.69 2.33
CA PHE A 94 4.41 -11.23 2.89
C PHE A 94 5.63 -10.87 2.03
N LEU A 95 5.54 -11.03 0.71
CA LEU A 95 6.61 -10.64 -0.21
C LEU A 95 6.91 -9.14 -0.15
N THR A 96 5.87 -8.30 -0.02
CA THR A 96 6.00 -6.84 0.15
C THR A 96 6.78 -6.47 1.42
N SER A 97 6.74 -7.31 2.46
CA SER A 97 7.53 -7.09 3.68
C SER A 97 9.03 -7.26 3.45
N ILE A 98 9.47 -8.13 2.52
CA ILE A 98 10.88 -8.51 2.36
C ILE A 98 11.80 -7.28 2.12
N PRO A 99 11.49 -6.36 1.18
CA PRO A 99 12.27 -5.12 1.02
C PRO A 99 12.35 -4.27 2.29
N LEU A 100 11.25 -4.18 3.07
CA LEU A 100 11.26 -3.49 4.37
C LEU A 100 12.22 -4.18 5.35
N LEU A 101 12.15 -5.51 5.46
CA LEU A 101 13.02 -6.30 6.34
C LEU A 101 14.50 -6.09 6.01
N LEU A 102 14.85 -6.21 4.73
CA LEU A 102 16.20 -6.01 4.22
C LEU A 102 16.68 -4.59 4.53
N PHE A 103 15.84 -3.59 4.30
CA PHE A 103 16.17 -2.20 4.63
C PHE A 103 16.42 -2.01 6.13
N MET A 104 15.50 -2.47 6.98
CA MET A 104 15.60 -2.30 8.44
C MET A 104 16.81 -3.02 9.03
N ALA A 105 17.08 -4.26 8.58
CA ALA A 105 18.23 -5.04 9.00
C ALA A 105 19.54 -4.35 8.59
N LYS A 106 19.64 -3.94 7.33
CA LYS A 106 20.81 -3.25 6.78
C LYS A 106 21.08 -1.91 7.45
N ARG A 107 20.02 -1.15 7.77
CA ARG A 107 20.11 0.14 8.47
C ARG A 107 20.22 -0.01 9.98
N ARG A 108 20.22 -1.25 10.49
CA ARG A 108 20.34 -1.58 11.91
C ARG A 108 19.29 -0.88 12.78
N ILE A 109 18.07 -0.76 12.27
CA ILE A 109 16.95 -0.17 13.02
C ILE A 109 16.75 -0.94 14.34
N GLY A 110 16.40 -0.21 15.40
CA GLY A 110 16.21 -0.75 16.74
C GLY A 110 15.01 -1.70 16.80
N GLY A 111 15.11 -2.75 17.63
CA GLY A 111 14.11 -3.83 17.67
C GLY A 111 12.69 -3.33 17.91
N PHE A 112 12.50 -2.41 18.85
CA PHE A 112 11.19 -1.77 19.10
C PHE A 112 10.59 -1.14 17.83
N PHE A 113 11.35 -0.27 17.15
CA PHE A 113 10.87 0.40 15.94
C PHE A 113 10.61 -0.59 14.81
N SER A 114 11.48 -1.59 14.63
CA SER A 114 11.29 -2.59 13.59
C SER A 114 10.05 -3.44 13.81
N VAL A 115 9.80 -3.89 15.05
CA VAL A 115 8.57 -4.64 15.38
C VAL A 115 7.34 -3.75 15.24
N ALA A 116 7.38 -2.50 15.73
CA ALA A 116 6.26 -1.56 15.60
C ALA A 116 5.91 -1.29 14.12
N ILE A 117 6.91 -1.08 13.26
CA ILE A 117 6.70 -0.89 11.81
C ILE A 117 6.09 -2.14 11.17
N LEU A 118 6.49 -3.35 11.59
CA LEU A 118 5.90 -4.59 11.08
C LEU A 118 4.44 -4.76 11.54
N LEU A 119 4.14 -4.48 12.81
CA LEU A 119 2.77 -4.54 13.32
C LEU A 119 1.86 -3.53 12.61
N ILE A 120 2.37 -2.32 12.37
CA ILE A 120 1.68 -1.31 11.55
C ILE A 120 1.49 -1.86 10.14
N PHE A 121 2.53 -2.35 9.47
CA PHE A 121 2.43 -2.89 8.10
C PHE A 121 1.37 -4.01 7.98
N TYR A 122 1.36 -4.97 8.90
CA TYR A 122 0.40 -6.06 8.93
C TYR A 122 -0.94 -5.72 9.61
N SER A 123 -1.24 -4.42 9.81
CA SER A 123 -2.49 -3.98 10.44
C SER A 123 -3.74 -4.45 9.72
N LEU A 124 -4.83 -4.66 10.46
CA LEU A 124 -6.16 -5.01 9.95
C LEU A 124 -6.94 -3.81 9.36
N ASN A 125 -6.32 -2.63 9.23
CA ASN A 125 -6.94 -1.48 8.54
C ASN A 125 -7.26 -1.74 7.04
N LYS A 126 -6.72 -2.80 6.46
CA LYS A 126 -6.87 -3.23 5.07
C LYS A 126 -7.76 -4.49 4.94
N TRP A 127 -8.56 -4.79 5.98
CA TRP A 127 -9.36 -6.01 6.07
C TRP A 127 -10.26 -6.22 4.84
N GLU A 128 -10.89 -5.16 4.32
CA GLU A 128 -11.80 -5.23 3.16
C GLU A 128 -11.08 -5.84 1.95
N MET A 129 -9.83 -5.45 1.73
CA MET A 129 -9.02 -5.97 0.63
C MET A 129 -8.48 -7.38 0.90
N LEU A 130 -8.26 -7.74 2.17
CA LEU A 130 -7.90 -9.11 2.58
C LEU A 130 -9.07 -10.08 2.40
N LEU A 131 -10.31 -9.65 2.62
CA LEU A 131 -11.51 -10.51 2.55
C LEU A 131 -12.18 -10.53 1.17
N ASN A 132 -11.98 -9.52 0.32
CA ASN A 132 -12.56 -9.51 -1.04
C ASN A 132 -12.01 -10.64 -1.92
N GLY A 133 -10.75 -11.04 -1.77
CA GLY A 133 -10.09 -12.06 -2.60
C GLY A 133 -9.52 -11.48 -3.90
N SER A 134 -10.29 -10.68 -4.64
CA SER A 134 -9.86 -10.07 -5.91
C SER A 134 -8.72 -9.06 -5.73
N GLY A 135 -8.49 -8.61 -4.49
CA GLY A 135 -7.37 -7.78 -4.08
C GLY A 135 -5.99 -8.44 -4.20
N TYR A 136 -5.88 -9.74 -4.48
CA TYR A 136 -4.58 -10.43 -4.54
C TYR A 136 -3.61 -9.80 -5.55
N ALA A 137 -4.11 -9.38 -6.71
CA ALA A 137 -3.29 -8.76 -7.75
C ALA A 137 -2.68 -7.43 -7.27
N HIS A 138 -3.42 -6.72 -6.39
CA HIS A 138 -2.96 -5.51 -5.76
C HIS A 138 -1.80 -5.80 -4.79
N PHE A 139 -1.92 -6.81 -3.93
CA PHE A 139 -0.84 -7.20 -3.01
C PHE A 139 0.42 -7.67 -3.75
N LEU A 140 0.28 -8.46 -4.81
CA LEU A 140 1.41 -8.90 -5.64
C LEU A 140 2.12 -7.71 -6.32
N SER A 141 1.36 -6.72 -6.77
CA SER A 141 1.94 -5.51 -7.36
C SER A 141 2.75 -4.72 -6.36
N PHE A 142 2.24 -4.58 -5.12
CA PHE A 142 2.98 -3.91 -4.05
C PHE A 142 4.30 -4.59 -3.73
N ALA A 143 4.38 -5.91 -3.85
CA ALA A 143 5.63 -6.63 -3.69
C ALA A 143 6.67 -6.20 -4.72
N LEU A 144 6.25 -6.07 -5.99
CA LEU A 144 7.12 -5.58 -7.06
C LEU A 144 7.49 -4.10 -6.87
N PHE A 145 6.56 -3.27 -6.42
CA PHE A 145 6.79 -1.83 -6.18
C PHE A 145 7.84 -1.61 -5.08
N TYR A 146 7.68 -2.31 -3.95
CA TYR A 146 8.60 -2.20 -2.82
C TYR A 146 9.97 -2.76 -3.15
N LEU A 147 10.01 -3.87 -3.89
CA LEU A 147 11.25 -4.44 -4.39
C LEU A 147 11.97 -3.44 -5.31
N PHE A 148 11.25 -2.84 -6.25
CA PHE A 148 11.79 -1.81 -7.14
C PHE A 148 12.34 -0.62 -6.37
N PHE A 149 11.59 -0.05 -5.43
CA PHE A 149 12.05 1.09 -4.64
C PHE A 149 13.31 0.75 -3.82
N TYR A 150 13.38 -0.45 -3.24
CA TYR A 150 14.55 -0.90 -2.52
C TYR A 150 15.76 -1.05 -3.44
N LEU A 151 15.60 -1.68 -4.60
CA LEU A 151 16.67 -1.87 -5.58
C LEU A 151 17.13 -0.53 -6.19
N LEU A 152 16.21 0.39 -6.49
CA LEU A 152 16.51 1.74 -6.95
C LEU A 152 17.36 2.47 -5.90
N SER A 153 16.91 2.46 -4.64
CA SER A 153 17.67 3.09 -3.55
C SER A 153 19.07 2.48 -3.38
N GLU A 154 19.19 1.16 -3.48
CA GLU A 154 20.46 0.45 -3.36
C GLU A 154 21.44 0.76 -4.50
N ARG A 155 20.95 0.80 -5.74
CA ARG A 155 21.79 1.05 -6.91
C ARG A 155 22.22 2.51 -6.99
N VAL A 156 21.31 3.45 -6.74
CA VAL A 156 21.66 4.88 -6.64
C VAL A 156 22.69 5.08 -5.53
N GLY A 157 22.48 4.50 -4.35
CA GLY A 157 23.42 4.58 -3.23
C GLY A 157 24.80 3.96 -3.49
N LYS A 158 24.90 2.95 -4.36
CA LYS A 158 26.17 2.32 -4.76
C LYS A 158 26.80 2.94 -6.01
N GLY A 159 26.07 3.81 -6.73
CA GLY A 159 26.44 4.27 -8.06
C GLY A 159 26.49 3.15 -9.11
N SER A 160 25.67 2.11 -8.95
CA SER A 160 25.59 0.98 -9.88
C SER A 160 24.61 1.26 -11.02
N SER A 161 24.68 0.46 -12.10
CA SER A 161 23.81 0.69 -13.25
C SER A 161 22.32 0.52 -12.93
N LEU A 162 21.51 1.44 -13.44
CA LEU A 162 20.05 1.44 -13.31
C LEU A 162 19.36 0.75 -14.48
N LEU A 163 20.09 0.36 -15.53
CA LEU A 163 19.53 -0.17 -16.77
C LEU A 163 18.56 -1.35 -16.55
N THR A 164 18.95 -2.33 -15.71
CA THR A 164 18.08 -3.50 -15.50
C THR A 164 16.84 -3.20 -14.64
N LEU A 165 16.73 -2.00 -14.05
CA LEU A 165 15.48 -1.55 -13.44
C LEU A 165 14.45 -1.09 -14.46
N SER A 166 14.84 -0.78 -15.70
CA SER A 166 13.95 -0.32 -16.76
C SER A 166 12.96 -1.39 -17.25
N VAL A 167 13.12 -2.65 -16.79
CA VAL A 167 12.15 -3.73 -17.03
C VAL A 167 10.95 -3.61 -16.09
N PHE A 168 11.14 -3.09 -14.87
CA PHE A 168 10.08 -2.99 -13.87
C PHE A 168 8.86 -2.20 -14.34
N PRO A 169 9.01 -1.05 -15.04
CA PRO A 169 7.85 -0.33 -15.54
C PRO A 169 6.91 -1.19 -16.41
N PHE A 170 7.46 -2.04 -17.27
CA PHE A 170 6.63 -2.96 -18.07
C PHE A 170 6.01 -4.07 -17.23
N LEU A 171 6.72 -4.59 -16.23
CA LEU A 171 6.15 -5.56 -15.29
C LEU A 171 4.97 -4.98 -14.51
N PHE A 172 5.04 -3.69 -14.13
CA PHE A 172 3.96 -3.01 -13.43
C PHE A 172 2.69 -2.88 -14.28
N LEU A 173 2.79 -2.84 -15.61
CA LEU A 173 1.62 -2.88 -16.49
C LEU A 173 0.87 -4.21 -16.40
N LEU A 174 1.60 -5.30 -16.15
CA LEU A 174 1.01 -6.64 -16.09
C LEU A 174 0.29 -6.89 -14.76
N THR A 175 0.74 -6.27 -13.68
CA THR A 175 0.25 -6.55 -12.32
C THR A 175 -0.53 -5.39 -11.71
N GLY A 176 -0.10 -4.15 -11.96
CA GLY A 176 -0.43 -2.99 -11.14
C GLY A 176 -1.63 -2.18 -11.60
N GLY A 177 -2.10 -2.35 -12.84
CA GLY A 177 -3.20 -1.56 -13.41
C GLY A 177 -3.08 -0.05 -13.08
N PRO A 178 -4.14 0.61 -12.57
CA PRO A 178 -4.10 2.04 -12.23
C PRO A 178 -3.08 2.38 -11.12
N TYR A 179 -2.75 1.42 -10.26
CA TYR A 179 -1.85 1.63 -9.12
C TYR A 179 -0.40 1.85 -9.56
N ALA A 180 -0.03 1.36 -10.74
CA ALA A 180 1.29 1.57 -11.31
C ALA A 180 1.60 3.06 -11.59
N ILE A 181 0.56 3.90 -11.81
CA ILE A 181 0.74 5.33 -12.08
C ILE A 181 1.48 6.04 -10.93
N ALA A 182 1.16 5.70 -9.68
CA ALA A 182 1.82 6.33 -8.52
C ALA A 182 3.30 5.97 -8.46
N VAL A 183 3.65 4.75 -8.87
CA VAL A 183 5.03 4.25 -8.91
C VAL A 183 5.81 4.93 -10.04
N TYR A 184 5.20 5.09 -11.22
CA TYR A 184 5.80 5.86 -12.31
C TYR A 184 6.05 7.31 -11.91
N GLY A 185 5.05 7.96 -11.31
CA GLY A 185 5.17 9.32 -10.80
C GLY A 185 6.27 9.45 -9.74
N ALA A 186 6.34 8.51 -8.78
CA ALA A 186 7.38 8.47 -7.77
C ALA A 186 8.77 8.28 -8.39
N THR A 187 8.88 7.42 -9.41
CA THR A 187 10.13 7.17 -10.15
C THR A 187 10.60 8.42 -10.88
N ILE A 188 9.74 9.03 -11.69
CA ILE A 188 10.04 10.24 -12.47
C ILE A 188 10.47 11.38 -11.54
N LEU A 189 9.69 11.67 -10.51
CA LEU A 189 9.97 12.77 -9.60
C LEU A 189 11.23 12.51 -8.75
N SER A 190 11.46 11.26 -8.33
CA SER A 190 12.70 10.93 -7.60
C SER A 190 13.94 11.08 -8.47
N LEU A 191 13.91 10.64 -9.73
CA LEU A 191 15.01 10.84 -10.67
C LEU A 191 15.24 12.32 -10.95
N PHE A 192 14.18 13.13 -11.06
CA PHE A 192 14.29 14.58 -11.19
C PHE A 192 15.04 15.22 -10.02
N PHE A 193 14.64 14.93 -8.77
CA PHE A 193 15.32 15.49 -7.59
C PHE A 193 16.75 14.95 -7.42
N LEU A 194 16.98 13.66 -7.71
CA LEU A 194 18.32 13.07 -7.66
C LEU A 194 19.25 13.68 -8.72
N PHE A 195 18.73 14.01 -9.90
CA PHE A 195 19.46 14.72 -10.94
C PHE A 195 19.84 16.12 -10.47
N LEU A 196 18.87 16.89 -9.94
CA LEU A 196 19.09 18.25 -9.46
C LEU A 196 20.11 18.30 -8.30
N ALA A 197 20.09 17.28 -7.44
CA ALA A 197 21.05 17.14 -6.33
C ALA A 197 22.43 16.58 -6.77
N GLY A 198 22.64 16.31 -8.06
CA GLY A 198 23.90 15.76 -8.59
C GLY A 198 24.22 14.36 -8.08
N LYS A 199 23.20 13.56 -7.71
CA LYS A 199 23.36 12.22 -7.11
C LYS A 199 23.25 11.08 -8.13
N ILE A 200 22.94 11.39 -9.39
CA ILE A 200 22.89 10.40 -10.48
C ILE A 200 24.27 10.17 -11.08
N ARG A 201 24.78 8.94 -10.90
CA ARG A 201 26.03 8.47 -11.54
C ARG A 201 25.78 7.84 -12.92
N ASP A 202 24.83 6.93 -13.02
CA ASP A 202 24.47 6.26 -14.29
C ASP A 202 23.43 7.08 -15.07
N LYS A 203 23.88 8.10 -15.81
CA LYS A 203 23.00 8.96 -16.61
C LYS A 203 22.23 8.19 -17.69
N ARG A 204 22.88 7.23 -18.36
CA ARG A 204 22.26 6.44 -19.44
C ARG A 204 21.17 5.53 -18.89
N GLY A 205 21.47 4.77 -17.82
CA GLY A 205 20.47 3.94 -17.16
C GLY A 205 19.31 4.74 -16.58
N SER A 206 19.58 5.91 -15.99
CA SER A 206 18.52 6.83 -15.52
C SER A 206 17.62 7.30 -16.65
N LEU A 207 18.18 7.67 -17.82
CA LEU A 207 17.40 8.11 -18.97
C LEU A 207 16.50 6.99 -19.51
N ILE A 208 17.02 5.78 -19.61
CA ILE A 208 16.24 4.61 -20.09
C ILE A 208 15.15 4.24 -19.07
N LEU A 209 15.45 4.32 -17.76
CA LEU A 209 14.44 4.10 -16.71
C LEU A 209 13.34 5.16 -16.76
N LEU A 210 13.72 6.42 -17.01
CA LEU A 210 12.77 7.52 -17.19
C LEU A 210 11.88 7.27 -18.42
N LEU A 211 12.49 6.96 -19.57
CA LEU A 211 11.78 6.70 -20.82
C LEU A 211 10.83 5.50 -20.70
N SER A 212 11.29 4.38 -20.13
CA SER A 212 10.45 3.20 -19.90
C SER A 212 9.27 3.51 -18.96
N SER A 213 9.46 4.34 -17.93
CA SER A 213 8.37 4.80 -17.05
C SER A 213 7.35 5.66 -17.81
N PHE A 214 7.81 6.58 -18.66
CA PHE A 214 6.93 7.39 -19.51
C PHE A 214 6.17 6.56 -20.54
N VAL A 215 6.86 5.67 -21.26
CA VAL A 215 6.24 4.76 -22.24
C VAL A 215 5.20 3.89 -21.55
N SER A 216 5.53 3.32 -20.37
CA SER A 216 4.57 2.50 -19.63
C SER A 216 3.36 3.31 -19.17
N THR A 217 3.56 4.54 -18.69
CA THR A 217 2.48 5.45 -18.33
C THR A 217 1.58 5.74 -19.54
N PHE A 218 2.18 6.03 -20.70
CA PHE A 218 1.46 6.27 -21.95
C PHE A 218 0.65 5.05 -22.38
N LEU A 219 1.25 3.85 -22.37
CA LEU A 219 0.55 2.60 -22.71
C LEU A 219 -0.63 2.33 -21.78
N TYR A 220 -0.47 2.58 -20.48
CA TYR A 220 -1.58 2.46 -19.53
C TYR A 220 -2.72 3.43 -19.90
N PHE A 221 -2.43 4.70 -20.12
CA PHE A 221 -3.47 5.68 -20.49
C PHE A 221 -4.11 5.40 -21.85
N LEU A 222 -3.34 4.90 -22.82
CA LEU A 222 -3.88 4.45 -24.09
C LEU A 222 -4.84 3.28 -23.90
N SER A 223 -4.49 2.32 -23.05
CA SER A 223 -5.40 1.22 -22.72
C SER A 223 -6.65 1.70 -21.98
N ASN A 224 -6.47 2.63 -21.04
CA ASN A 224 -7.55 3.27 -20.27
C ASN A 224 -8.49 4.10 -21.14
N HIS A 225 -8.02 4.65 -22.27
CA HIS A 225 -8.87 5.36 -23.23
C HIS A 225 -9.93 4.44 -23.86
N TYR A 226 -9.61 3.15 -24.04
CA TYR A 226 -10.53 2.16 -24.56
C TYR A 226 -11.36 1.45 -23.48
N ALA A 227 -11.10 1.71 -22.19
CA ALA A 227 -11.83 1.10 -21.09
C ALA A 227 -13.22 1.74 -20.93
N VAL A 228 -14.24 0.88 -20.83
CA VAL A 228 -15.62 1.31 -20.57
C VAL A 228 -15.91 1.13 -19.08
N TYR A 229 -16.27 2.22 -18.41
CA TYR A 229 -16.58 2.22 -16.98
C TYR A 229 -18.07 2.45 -16.76
N GLU A 230 -18.74 1.50 -16.08
CA GLU A 230 -20.09 1.67 -15.56
C GLU A 230 -20.00 2.19 -14.12
N TYR A 231 -20.22 3.48 -13.91
CA TYR A 231 -20.22 4.07 -12.56
C TYR A 231 -21.65 4.30 -12.06
N ALA A 232 -22.09 3.48 -11.10
CA ALA A 232 -23.34 3.75 -10.37
C ALA A 232 -23.18 5.02 -9.50
N GLY A 233 -23.99 6.05 -9.76
CA GLY A 233 -24.03 7.27 -8.95
C GLY A 233 -22.92 8.31 -9.22
N ALA A 234 -22.21 8.21 -10.35
CA ALA A 234 -21.27 9.26 -10.78
C ALA A 234 -22.00 10.54 -11.21
N LYS A 235 -21.44 11.70 -10.85
CA LYS A 235 -21.92 13.01 -11.30
C LYS A 235 -21.14 13.45 -12.52
N SER A 236 -21.82 14.11 -13.47
CA SER A 236 -21.23 14.73 -14.66
C SER A 236 -20.51 16.05 -14.34
N ILE A 237 -19.56 16.01 -13.39
CA ILE A 237 -18.78 17.18 -12.95
C ILE A 237 -17.32 17.04 -13.36
N SER A 238 -16.71 18.12 -13.83
CA SER A 238 -15.30 18.12 -14.20
C SER A 238 -14.37 18.29 -13.00
N LEU A 239 -13.14 17.78 -13.08
CA LEU A 239 -12.13 17.97 -12.02
C LEU A 239 -11.87 19.45 -11.74
N LYS A 240 -11.76 20.27 -12.80
CA LYS A 240 -11.54 21.72 -12.70
C LYS A 240 -12.68 22.38 -11.89
N GLU A 241 -13.92 22.01 -12.17
CA GLU A 241 -15.08 22.54 -11.47
C GLU A 241 -15.09 22.13 -9.99
N VAL A 242 -14.76 20.88 -9.67
CA VAL A 242 -14.65 20.43 -8.28
C VAL A 242 -13.59 21.22 -7.51
N LEU A 243 -12.41 21.44 -8.10
CA LEU A 243 -11.34 22.18 -7.46
C LEU A 243 -11.69 23.65 -7.21
N LEU A 244 -12.49 24.28 -8.09
CA LEU A 244 -12.86 25.68 -7.94
C LEU A 244 -14.11 25.90 -7.08
N THR A 245 -15.09 25.01 -7.15
CA THR A 245 -16.43 25.24 -6.56
C THR A 245 -16.71 24.35 -5.35
N LYS A 246 -15.98 23.25 -5.15
CA LYS A 246 -16.22 22.25 -4.10
C LYS A 246 -14.99 22.05 -3.19
N MET A 247 -14.26 23.13 -2.88
CA MET A 247 -13.04 23.05 -2.07
C MET A 247 -13.27 22.40 -0.69
N THR A 248 -14.43 22.63 -0.06
CA THR A 248 -14.79 21.96 1.22
C THR A 248 -14.81 20.44 1.09
N PHE A 249 -15.29 19.91 -0.04
CA PHE A 249 -15.24 18.47 -0.32
C PHE A 249 -13.80 17.99 -0.49
N VAL A 250 -12.98 18.71 -1.25
CA VAL A 250 -11.56 18.37 -1.47
C VAL A 250 -10.81 18.31 -0.14
N LEU A 251 -10.98 19.34 0.71
CA LEU A 251 -10.35 19.40 2.02
C LEU A 251 -10.82 18.26 2.94
N LYS A 252 -12.13 17.98 2.98
CA LYS A 252 -12.67 16.85 3.75
C LYS A 252 -12.13 15.51 3.25
N PHE A 253 -12.06 15.31 1.94
CA PHE A 253 -11.55 14.08 1.33
C PHE A 253 -10.12 13.78 1.82
N PHE A 254 -9.20 14.74 1.69
CA PHE A 254 -7.83 14.54 2.15
C PHE A 254 -7.72 14.48 3.68
N GLY A 255 -8.42 15.35 4.42
CA GLY A 255 -8.39 15.34 5.88
C GLY A 255 -8.88 14.02 6.48
N PHE A 256 -9.95 13.45 5.92
CA PHE A 256 -10.45 12.15 6.35
C PHE A 256 -9.49 11.04 5.91
N GLY A 257 -9.03 11.07 4.67
CA GLY A 257 -8.07 10.10 4.14
C GLY A 257 -6.78 10.00 4.97
N PHE A 258 -6.16 11.13 5.35
CA PHE A 258 -4.97 11.10 6.19
C PHE A 258 -5.25 10.60 7.60
N SER A 259 -6.41 10.93 8.17
CA SER A 259 -6.83 10.43 9.48
C SER A 259 -7.00 8.91 9.50
N SER A 260 -7.43 8.33 8.37
CA SER A 260 -7.62 6.88 8.22
C SER A 260 -6.34 6.06 8.42
N LEU A 261 -5.16 6.71 8.35
CA LEU A 261 -3.87 6.08 8.61
C LEU A 261 -3.61 5.82 10.09
N LEU A 262 -4.26 6.58 10.98
CA LEU A 262 -4.15 6.38 12.42
C LEU A 262 -5.23 5.42 12.94
N PHE A 263 -6.48 5.60 12.50
CA PHE A 263 -7.62 4.77 12.84
C PHE A 263 -8.33 4.33 11.56
N SER A 264 -8.82 3.09 11.47
CA SER A 264 -9.51 2.64 10.25
C SER A 264 -10.71 3.51 9.91
N GLY A 265 -11.07 3.58 8.62
CA GLY A 265 -12.23 4.34 8.17
C GLY A 265 -13.52 3.97 8.88
N GLU A 266 -13.75 2.68 9.14
CA GLU A 266 -14.94 2.24 9.89
C GLU A 266 -14.95 2.78 11.32
N ASN A 267 -13.81 2.78 12.02
CA ASN A 267 -13.73 3.34 13.38
C ASN A 267 -14.06 4.84 13.34
N LEU A 268 -13.57 5.55 12.33
CA LEU A 268 -13.83 6.98 12.16
C LEU A 268 -15.31 7.26 11.83
N GLU A 269 -15.93 6.45 10.97
CA GLU A 269 -17.34 6.54 10.63
C GLU A 269 -18.24 6.22 11.84
N GLU A 270 -17.87 5.22 12.64
CA GLU A 270 -18.57 4.87 13.88
C GLU A 270 -18.51 6.02 14.87
N TRP A 271 -17.35 6.64 15.09
CA TRP A 271 -17.22 7.79 16.00
C TRP A 271 -17.91 9.05 15.50
N LEU A 272 -17.98 9.25 14.19
CA LEU A 272 -18.74 10.35 13.59
C LEU A 272 -20.24 10.13 13.75
N SER A 273 -20.73 8.91 13.54
CA SER A 273 -22.15 8.57 13.65
C SER A 273 -22.63 8.56 15.11
N SER A 274 -21.78 8.14 16.06
CA SER A 274 -22.08 8.18 17.49
C SER A 274 -21.95 9.58 18.11
N GLY A 275 -21.46 10.57 17.36
CA GLY A 275 -21.16 11.92 17.86
C GLY A 275 -19.96 11.99 18.82
N ALA A 276 -19.20 10.90 18.98
CA ALA A 276 -18.03 10.86 19.86
C ALA A 276 -16.90 11.78 19.35
N VAL A 277 -16.80 11.95 18.02
CA VAL A 277 -15.84 12.82 17.36
C VAL A 277 -16.56 13.73 16.38
N GLN A 278 -16.20 15.01 16.36
CA GLN A 278 -16.71 15.96 15.37
C GLN A 278 -15.86 15.93 14.09
N GLY A 279 -16.48 16.16 12.93
CA GLY A 279 -15.77 16.21 11.66
C GLY A 279 -14.61 17.22 11.60
N LYS A 280 -14.67 18.31 12.39
CA LYS A 280 -13.57 19.28 12.54
C LYS A 280 -12.33 18.67 13.21
N GLN A 281 -12.53 17.81 14.22
CA GLN A 281 -11.43 17.12 14.91
C GLN A 281 -10.76 16.12 13.97
N LEU A 282 -11.55 15.41 13.16
CA LEU A 282 -11.01 14.48 12.17
C LEU A 282 -10.21 15.22 11.10
N PHE A 283 -10.74 16.32 10.57
CA PHE A 283 -10.00 17.16 9.64
C PHE A 283 -8.67 17.67 10.22
N LEU A 284 -8.66 18.11 11.48
CA LEU A 284 -7.44 18.55 12.18
C LEU A 284 -6.41 17.42 12.31
N LEU A 285 -6.86 16.22 12.70
CA LEU A 285 -6.00 15.04 12.79
C LEU A 285 -5.33 14.72 11.45
N GLY A 286 -6.10 14.72 10.37
CA GLY A 286 -5.57 14.52 9.02
C GLY A 286 -4.57 15.59 8.62
N GLY A 287 -4.84 16.85 8.96
CA GLY A 287 -3.92 17.96 8.76
C GLY A 287 -2.59 17.79 9.50
N LEU A 288 -2.62 17.30 10.75
CA LEU A 288 -1.42 17.00 11.53
C LEU A 288 -0.59 15.86 10.92
N ILE A 289 -1.25 14.81 10.42
CA ILE A 289 -0.57 13.69 9.74
C ILE A 289 0.06 14.16 8.42
N LEU A 290 -0.66 14.97 7.63
CA LEU A 290 -0.11 15.57 6.41
C LEU A 290 1.10 16.47 6.74
N LEU A 291 1.00 17.31 7.78
CA LEU A 291 2.11 18.13 8.23
C LEU A 291 3.33 17.26 8.61
N PHE A 292 3.11 16.16 9.34
CA PHE A 292 4.17 15.20 9.66
C PHE A 292 4.84 14.64 8.40
N PHE A 293 4.06 14.25 7.38
CA PHE A 293 4.59 13.77 6.11
C PHE A 293 5.41 14.83 5.37
N LEU A 294 4.89 16.06 5.30
CA LEU A 294 5.60 17.18 4.67
C LEU A 294 6.92 17.48 5.39
N LEU A 295 6.94 17.47 6.73
CA LEU A 295 8.17 17.64 7.51
C LEU A 295 9.19 16.53 7.23
N MET A 296 8.76 15.27 7.13
CA MET A 296 9.66 14.16 6.79
C MET A 296 10.23 14.29 5.38
N ALA A 297 9.41 14.69 4.40
CA ALA A 297 9.84 14.96 3.04
C ALA A 297 10.85 16.11 2.99
N LEU A 298 10.58 17.22 3.69
CA LEU A 298 11.48 18.37 3.79
C LEU A 298 12.81 18.03 4.44
N PHE A 299 12.82 17.24 5.52
CA PHE A 299 14.06 16.79 6.14
C PHE A 299 14.88 15.91 5.20
N PHE A 300 14.24 15.01 4.46
CA PHE A 300 14.93 14.22 3.44
C PHE A 300 15.50 15.09 2.32
N LEU A 301 14.72 16.04 1.77
CA LEU A 301 15.17 16.95 0.71
C LEU A 301 16.33 17.83 1.19
N LYS A 302 16.24 18.38 2.40
CA LYS A 302 17.33 19.14 3.00
C LYS A 302 18.60 18.30 3.10
N ASP A 303 18.51 17.05 3.58
CA ASP A 303 19.66 16.16 3.65
C ASP A 303 20.15 15.73 2.25
N LEU A 304 19.27 15.66 1.24
CA LEU A 304 19.61 15.32 -0.14
C LEU A 304 20.45 16.42 -0.82
N PHE A 305 20.04 17.69 -0.67
CA PHE A 305 20.68 18.85 -1.30
C PHE A 305 21.85 19.41 -0.49
N PHE A 306 21.71 19.46 0.84
CA PHE A 306 22.67 20.14 1.72
C PHE A 306 23.39 19.19 2.69
N GLY A 307 23.15 17.88 2.59
CA GLY A 307 23.84 16.91 3.44
C GLY A 307 25.33 16.86 3.15
N GLU A 308 26.15 16.90 4.20
CA GLU A 308 27.61 16.75 4.11
C GLU A 308 27.99 15.47 3.34
N LYS A 309 28.77 15.64 2.27
CA LYS A 309 29.56 14.54 1.71
C LYS A 309 30.50 14.11 2.83
N GLY A 310 30.50 12.82 3.19
CA GLY A 310 31.39 12.35 4.25
C GLY A 310 32.82 12.77 3.94
N SER A 311 33.49 13.42 4.91
CA SER A 311 34.90 13.76 4.86
C SER A 311 35.71 12.59 4.28
N SER A 312 36.49 12.89 3.25
CA SER A 312 37.63 12.12 2.77
C SER A 312 38.62 11.94 3.93
N ASP A 313 38.57 10.81 4.62
CA ASP A 313 39.74 10.32 5.35
C ASP A 313 40.43 9.34 4.40
N ASP A 314 41.57 9.78 3.84
CA ASP A 314 42.37 9.19 2.76
C ASP A 314 43.02 7.83 3.06
N CYS A 315 42.46 6.99 3.95
CA CYS A 315 43.18 5.79 4.42
C CYS A 315 42.55 4.44 4.04
N ILE A 316 41.43 4.38 3.30
CA ILE A 316 40.86 3.08 2.83
C ILE A 316 40.23 3.20 1.44
N PRO A 317 40.76 2.54 0.38
CA PRO A 317 40.09 2.46 -0.90
C PRO A 317 38.91 1.49 -0.80
N GLY A 318 37.68 2.02 -0.71
CA GLY A 318 36.49 1.18 -0.58
C GLY A 318 35.17 1.93 -0.38
N LYS A 319 34.66 2.55 -1.45
CA LYS A 319 33.28 3.06 -1.63
C LYS A 319 32.72 3.92 -0.47
N GLU A 320 32.93 5.23 -0.57
CA GLU A 320 32.16 6.25 0.15
C GLU A 320 30.65 6.02 0.00
N LYS A 321 29.95 5.78 1.11
CA LYS A 321 28.49 5.67 1.12
C LYS A 321 27.90 7.03 1.47
N ASP A 322 27.34 7.71 0.48
CA ASP A 322 26.70 9.01 0.65
C ASP A 322 25.59 8.92 1.71
N LYS A 323 25.76 9.67 2.80
CA LYS A 323 24.85 9.64 3.96
C LYS A 323 23.46 10.18 3.60
N SER A 324 23.38 11.10 2.62
CA SER A 324 22.13 11.72 2.15
C SER A 324 21.16 10.71 1.52
N LEU A 325 21.70 9.73 0.78
CA LEU A 325 20.92 8.70 0.08
C LEU A 325 20.37 7.60 1.00
N THR A 326 20.63 7.69 2.31
CA THR A 326 20.18 6.67 3.26
C THR A 326 18.68 6.65 3.45
N GLY A 327 18.03 7.81 3.30
CA GLY A 327 16.58 7.95 3.36
C GLY A 327 15.85 7.70 2.03
N LEU A 328 16.54 7.34 0.95
CA LEU A 328 15.92 7.30 -0.38
C LEU A 328 14.79 6.25 -0.49
N PHE A 329 14.99 5.03 0.01
CA PHE A 329 13.92 4.02 0.03
C PHE A 329 12.69 4.48 0.83
N PRO A 330 12.81 4.94 2.09
CA PRO A 330 11.69 5.54 2.82
C PRO A 330 11.05 6.74 2.14
N ALA A 331 11.83 7.60 1.49
CA ALA A 331 11.31 8.76 0.76
C ALA A 331 10.50 8.35 -0.48
N LEU A 332 10.92 7.29 -1.19
CA LEU A 332 10.15 6.71 -2.30
C LEU A 332 8.81 6.16 -1.80
N LEU A 333 8.81 5.45 -0.67
CA LEU A 333 7.56 4.97 -0.04
C LEU A 333 6.64 6.13 0.35
N LEU A 334 7.21 7.19 0.93
CA LEU A 334 6.49 8.41 1.29
C LEU A 334 5.82 9.05 0.07
N LEU A 335 6.61 9.28 -0.97
CA LEU A 335 6.16 9.90 -2.22
C LEU A 335 5.10 9.04 -2.92
N HIS A 336 5.33 7.74 -3.01
CA HIS A 336 4.37 6.80 -3.60
C HIS A 336 3.01 6.83 -2.86
N GLY A 337 3.00 6.83 -1.54
CA GLY A 337 1.76 6.90 -0.77
C GLY A 337 1.03 8.23 -0.95
N LEU A 338 1.75 9.36 -1.00
CA LEU A 338 1.17 10.69 -1.28
C LEU A 338 0.57 10.77 -2.70
N LEU A 339 1.26 10.22 -3.69
CA LEU A 339 0.73 10.12 -5.06
C LEU A 339 -0.48 9.20 -5.12
N SER A 340 -0.51 8.13 -4.32
CA SER A 340 -1.66 7.23 -4.22
C SER A 340 -2.89 7.94 -3.66
N PHE A 341 -2.76 8.81 -2.65
CA PHE A 341 -3.86 9.68 -2.20
C PHE A 341 -4.41 10.55 -3.33
N ALA A 342 -3.53 11.15 -4.14
CA ALA A 342 -3.94 11.93 -5.29
C ALA A 342 -4.66 11.07 -6.35
N LEU A 343 -4.18 9.86 -6.62
CA LEU A 343 -4.83 8.93 -7.56
C LEU A 343 -6.22 8.50 -7.09
N VAL A 344 -6.38 8.18 -5.80
CA VAL A 344 -7.70 7.81 -5.27
C VAL A 344 -8.66 8.99 -5.40
N PHE A 345 -8.21 10.21 -5.08
CA PHE A 345 -9.01 11.42 -5.32
C PHE A 345 -9.39 11.58 -6.81
N LEU A 346 -8.43 11.44 -7.74
CA LEU A 346 -8.67 11.56 -9.18
C LEU A 346 -9.64 10.49 -9.71
N SER A 347 -9.70 9.32 -9.08
CA SER A 347 -10.64 8.26 -9.45
C SER A 347 -12.03 8.38 -8.80
N ARG A 348 -12.15 9.12 -7.67
CA ARG A 348 -13.38 9.16 -6.86
C ARG A 348 -14.04 10.53 -6.72
N TYR A 349 -13.43 11.61 -7.21
CA TYR A 349 -14.00 12.94 -7.10
C TYR A 349 -15.40 13.04 -7.75
N ILE A 350 -15.66 12.26 -8.80
CA ILE A 350 -16.94 12.22 -9.52
C ILE A 350 -18.13 11.82 -8.63
N PHE A 351 -17.90 11.15 -7.51
CA PHE A 351 -18.96 10.76 -6.58
C PHE A 351 -19.30 11.84 -5.54
N LEU A 352 -18.41 12.82 -5.35
CA LEU A 352 -18.52 13.87 -4.32
C LEU A 352 -18.83 13.32 -2.91
N ARG A 353 -18.30 12.14 -2.58
CA ARG A 353 -18.43 11.47 -1.28
C ARG A 353 -17.07 11.37 -0.60
N PRO A 354 -16.79 12.16 0.45
CA PRO A 354 -15.48 12.17 1.10
C PRO A 354 -15.15 10.84 1.81
N GLU A 355 -16.16 10.00 2.08
CA GLU A 355 -16.04 8.69 2.71
C GLU A 355 -15.21 7.71 1.86
N TYR A 356 -15.17 7.89 0.54
CA TYR A 356 -14.28 7.11 -0.33
C TYR A 356 -12.81 7.22 0.09
N ALA A 357 -12.40 8.34 0.70
CA ALA A 357 -11.03 8.53 1.12
C ALA A 357 -10.63 7.65 2.31
N VAL A 358 -11.59 7.12 3.08
CA VAL A 358 -11.30 6.32 4.29
C VAL A 358 -11.52 4.83 4.11
N GLN A 359 -11.98 4.39 2.93
CA GLN A 359 -12.27 2.99 2.66
C GLN A 359 -11.03 2.10 2.86
N SER A 360 -11.24 0.98 3.54
CA SER A 360 -10.20 0.00 3.86
C SER A 360 -9.51 -0.53 2.59
N ARG A 361 -10.22 -0.63 1.46
CA ARG A 361 -9.63 -1.02 0.17
C ARG A 361 -8.42 -0.19 -0.29
N TYR A 362 -8.29 1.07 0.15
CA TYR A 362 -7.14 1.93 -0.20
C TYR A 362 -6.04 1.96 0.87
N ALA A 363 -6.28 1.33 2.04
CA ALA A 363 -5.40 1.44 3.19
C ALA A 363 -3.97 0.95 2.90
N LEU A 364 -3.79 -0.10 2.08
CA LEU A 364 -2.46 -0.59 1.70
C LEU A 364 -1.65 0.48 0.95
N GLN A 365 -2.30 1.24 0.07
CA GLN A 365 -1.65 2.26 -0.75
C GLN A 365 -1.21 3.44 0.10
N TYR A 366 -2.11 3.92 0.95
CA TYR A 366 -1.85 5.03 1.85
C TYR A 366 -0.80 4.68 2.90
N GLN A 367 -0.79 3.43 3.36
CA GLN A 367 0.16 2.94 4.35
C GLN A 367 1.62 3.06 3.88
N SER A 368 1.88 3.04 2.57
CA SER A 368 3.21 3.36 2.02
C SER A 368 3.74 4.71 2.52
N ALA A 369 2.87 5.74 2.60
CA ALA A 369 3.25 7.05 3.10
C ALA A 369 3.68 7.00 4.57
N LEU A 370 2.86 6.32 5.38
CA LEU A 370 3.10 6.16 6.81
C LEU A 370 4.41 5.44 7.11
N LEU A 371 4.66 4.31 6.44
CA LEU A 371 5.90 3.53 6.63
C LEU A 371 7.13 4.34 6.21
N GLY A 372 7.06 5.04 5.07
CA GLY A 372 8.11 5.93 4.62
C GLY A 372 8.42 7.02 5.66
N ALA A 373 7.39 7.68 6.18
CA ALA A 373 7.53 8.73 7.18
C ALA A 373 8.11 8.22 8.51
N LEU A 374 7.65 7.07 9.03
CA LEU A 374 8.17 6.48 10.26
C LEU A 374 9.63 6.02 10.13
N LEU A 375 10.00 5.45 8.97
CA LEU A 375 11.39 5.09 8.69
C LEU A 375 12.28 6.34 8.58
N LEU A 376 11.83 7.41 7.93
CA LEU A 376 12.55 8.69 7.90
C LEU A 376 12.70 9.29 9.29
N LEU A 377 11.63 9.29 10.08
CA LEU A 377 11.63 9.75 11.47
C LEU A 377 12.68 8.98 12.30
N TYR A 378 12.73 7.65 12.17
CA TYR A 378 13.75 6.84 12.82
C TYR A 378 15.16 7.18 12.32
N LEU A 379 15.38 7.35 11.02
CA LEU A 379 16.70 7.70 10.50
C LEU A 379 17.18 9.06 11.00
N ASN A 380 16.27 10.02 11.19
CA ASN A 380 16.59 11.36 11.69
C ASN A 380 16.87 11.38 13.21
N THR A 381 16.29 10.44 13.96
CA THR A 381 16.32 10.43 15.45
C THR A 381 17.17 9.31 16.05
N GLY A 382 17.12 8.11 15.47
CA GLY A 382 17.78 6.87 15.90
C GLY A 382 19.23 6.69 15.43
N ARG A 383 19.67 7.35 14.35
CA ARG A 383 21.08 7.34 13.88
C ARG A 383 22.10 7.81 14.93
N GLN A 384 21.62 8.44 15.99
CA GLN A 384 22.45 8.98 17.05
C GLN A 384 22.99 7.94 18.04
N GLU A 385 22.51 6.68 18.03
CA GLU A 385 23.05 5.62 18.92
C GLU A 385 24.49 5.19 18.53
N ALA A 386 24.81 5.13 17.23
CA ALA A 386 26.15 4.79 16.77
C ALA A 386 27.15 5.95 16.96
N GLY A 387 26.67 7.20 16.84
CA GLY A 387 27.47 8.39 17.09
C GLY A 387 27.75 8.64 18.57
N VAL A 388 26.87 8.19 19.48
CA VAL A 388 27.09 8.29 20.93
C VAL A 388 28.26 7.43 21.40
N LYS A 389 28.49 6.24 20.81
CA LYS A 389 29.65 5.41 21.16
C LYS A 389 30.99 6.03 20.72
N LYS A 390 31.05 6.62 19.52
CA LYS A 390 32.26 7.33 19.03
C LYS A 390 32.45 8.72 19.66
N GLY A 391 31.36 9.39 20.01
CA GLY A 391 31.41 10.70 20.68
C GLY A 391 31.88 10.61 22.13
N ARG A 392 31.58 9.51 22.84
CA ARG A 392 32.01 9.31 24.23
C ARG A 392 33.54 9.19 24.38
N GLU A 393 34.25 8.75 23.34
CA GLU A 393 35.72 8.71 23.30
C GLU A 393 36.36 10.06 22.98
N LYS A 394 35.68 10.94 22.22
CA LYS A 394 36.16 12.30 21.91
C LYS A 394 35.71 13.36 22.94
N ALA A 395 34.70 13.06 23.76
CA ALA A 395 34.06 13.99 24.70
C ALA A 395 34.78 14.09 26.06
N LYS A 396 36.09 14.32 26.04
CA LYS A 396 36.83 14.72 27.25
C LYS A 396 37.19 16.21 27.29
N LEU A 397 36.81 17.04 26.31
CA LEU A 397 37.38 18.40 26.21
C LEU A 397 36.46 19.63 26.09
N GLU A 398 35.13 19.56 25.89
CA GLU A 398 34.35 20.80 25.68
C GLU A 398 33.00 20.85 26.42
N GLY A 399 32.89 21.80 27.37
CA GLY A 399 31.75 22.00 28.27
C GLY A 399 30.68 22.99 27.77
N ASN A 400 29.50 22.90 28.40
CA ASN A 400 28.26 23.69 28.27
C ASN A 400 27.45 23.60 26.96
N THR A 401 28.05 23.62 25.77
CA THR A 401 27.30 23.53 24.49
C THR A 401 26.72 22.13 24.25
N GLU A 402 27.34 21.10 24.82
CA GLU A 402 26.88 19.70 24.74
C GLU A 402 25.61 19.42 25.55
N LYS A 403 25.36 20.13 26.66
CA LYS A 403 24.20 19.87 27.54
C LYS A 403 22.88 20.23 26.84
N LYS A 404 22.83 21.39 26.16
CA LYS A 404 21.70 21.80 25.29
C LYS A 404 21.55 20.88 24.07
N ARG A 405 22.67 20.47 23.44
CA ARG A 405 22.66 19.55 22.28
C ARG A 405 22.24 18.13 22.69
N GLY A 406 22.54 17.68 23.91
CA GLY A 406 22.09 16.42 24.50
C GLY A 406 20.60 16.41 24.82
N ALA A 407 20.09 17.49 25.44
CA ALA A 407 18.67 17.64 25.75
C ALA A 407 17.80 17.67 24.48
N LYS A 408 18.20 18.42 23.45
CA LYS A 408 17.52 18.44 22.14
C LYS A 408 17.48 17.06 21.48
N ARG A 409 18.56 16.27 21.61
CA ARG A 409 18.64 14.90 21.09
C ARG A 409 17.72 13.93 21.83
N ALA A 410 17.65 14.03 23.17
CA ALA A 410 16.74 13.24 23.98
C ALA A 410 15.27 13.56 23.63
N LEU A 411 14.92 14.85 23.52
CA LEU A 411 13.58 15.30 23.15
C LEU A 411 13.13 14.73 21.80
N LEU A 412 13.98 14.80 20.77
CA LEU A 412 13.66 14.25 19.44
C LEU A 412 13.44 12.73 19.46
N ARG A 413 14.15 11.99 20.31
CA ARG A 413 13.93 10.55 20.49
C ARG A 413 12.61 10.27 21.19
N ILE A 414 12.27 11.03 22.23
CA ILE A 414 10.98 10.90 22.94
C ILE A 414 9.84 11.17 21.96
N ILE A 415 9.95 12.21 21.13
CA ILE A 415 8.96 12.52 20.09
C ILE A 415 8.85 11.36 19.09
N SER A 416 9.97 10.81 18.63
CA SER A 416 9.99 9.67 17.68
C SER A 416 9.31 8.43 18.24
N VAL A 417 9.61 8.08 19.49
CA VAL A 417 8.96 6.98 20.21
C VAL A 417 7.48 7.27 20.40
N GLY A 418 7.11 8.49 20.82
CA GLY A 418 5.73 8.90 21.02
C GLY A 418 4.88 8.82 19.75
N ILE A 419 5.39 9.32 18.62
CA ILE A 419 4.70 9.21 17.32
C ILE A 419 4.56 7.75 16.89
N THR A 420 5.60 6.93 17.08
CA THR A 420 5.55 5.50 16.74
C THR A 420 4.52 4.77 17.61
N LEU A 421 4.47 5.07 18.91
CA LEU A 421 3.47 4.52 19.84
C LEU A 421 2.05 4.98 19.50
N LEU A 422 1.88 6.22 19.04
CA LEU A 422 0.57 6.73 18.61
C LEU A 422 0.00 5.88 17.45
N PHE A 423 0.79 5.69 16.39
CA PHE A 423 0.37 4.87 15.24
C PHE A 423 0.22 3.39 15.59
N LEU A 424 1.08 2.86 16.46
CA LEU A 424 0.95 1.51 16.96
C LEU A 424 -0.33 1.33 17.80
N GLY A 425 -0.66 2.31 18.65
CA GLY A 425 -1.89 2.31 19.44
C GLY A 425 -3.15 2.33 18.57
N GLY A 426 -3.18 3.19 17.55
CA GLY A 426 -4.27 3.20 16.56
C GLY A 426 -4.39 1.90 15.76
N THR A 427 -3.26 1.28 15.42
CA THR A 427 -3.21 -0.04 14.78
C THR A 427 -3.78 -1.13 15.69
N LEU A 428 -3.37 -1.18 16.95
CA LEU A 428 -3.86 -2.17 17.91
C LEU A 428 -5.34 -1.98 18.23
N HIS A 429 -5.80 -0.73 18.32
CA HIS A 429 -7.22 -0.42 18.47
C HIS A 429 -8.03 -0.95 17.29
N THR A 430 -7.60 -0.63 16.06
CA THR A 430 -8.22 -1.14 14.83
C THR A 430 -8.25 -2.67 14.80
N ALA A 431 -7.13 -3.33 15.15
CA ALA A 431 -7.06 -4.78 15.19
C ALA A 431 -8.03 -5.38 16.21
N LYS A 432 -8.14 -4.78 17.41
CA LYS A 432 -9.11 -5.21 18.42
C LYS A 432 -10.54 -5.11 17.89
N THR A 433 -10.93 -3.96 17.35
CA THR A 433 -12.30 -3.75 16.84
C THR A 433 -12.61 -4.68 15.68
N GLU A 434 -11.64 -4.93 14.80
CA GLU A 434 -11.82 -5.81 13.66
C GLU A 434 -11.93 -7.30 14.07
N LEU A 435 -11.12 -7.73 15.05
CA LEU A 435 -11.24 -9.10 15.58
C LEU A 435 -12.59 -9.37 16.25
N LEU A 436 -13.19 -8.36 16.89
CA LEU A 436 -14.54 -8.47 17.46
C LEU A 436 -15.62 -8.55 16.38
N LYS A 437 -15.38 -7.95 15.21
CA LYS A 437 -16.29 -7.99 14.05
C LYS A 437 -16.15 -9.28 13.23
N ALA A 438 -15.00 -9.96 13.29
CA ALA A 438 -14.72 -11.15 12.49
C ALA A 438 -15.84 -12.23 12.49
N PRO A 439 -16.42 -12.63 13.64
CA PRO A 439 -17.49 -13.63 13.65
C PRO A 439 -18.75 -13.17 12.89
N TYR A 440 -19.09 -11.88 13.00
CA TYR A 440 -20.24 -11.30 12.29
C TYR A 440 -19.99 -11.22 10.78
N ARG A 441 -18.76 -10.91 10.35
CA ARG A 441 -18.39 -10.97 8.94
C ARG A 441 -18.50 -12.38 8.40
N ARG A 442 -18.01 -13.38 9.14
CA ARG A 442 -18.14 -14.78 8.77
C ARG A 442 -19.60 -15.20 8.67
N LEU A 443 -20.44 -14.82 9.65
CA LEU A 443 -21.87 -15.10 9.62
C LEU A 443 -22.53 -14.53 8.36
N HIS A 444 -22.12 -13.33 7.92
CA HIS A 444 -22.62 -12.74 6.68
C HIS A 444 -22.29 -13.59 5.44
N TYR A 445 -21.06 -14.08 5.32
CA TYR A 445 -20.69 -15.01 4.23
C TYR A 445 -21.38 -16.37 4.33
N GLU A 446 -21.54 -16.91 5.54
CA GLU A 446 -22.29 -18.17 5.75
C GLU A 446 -23.76 -17.98 5.37
N THR A 447 -24.34 -16.80 5.65
CA THR A 447 -25.69 -16.44 5.22
C THR A 447 -25.79 -16.41 3.70
N MET A 448 -24.84 -15.79 3.00
CA MET A 448 -24.78 -15.84 1.53
C MET A 448 -24.77 -17.30 1.04
N LEU A 449 -23.92 -18.14 1.63
CA LEU A 449 -23.76 -19.54 1.23
C LEU A 449 -25.03 -20.36 1.46
N HIS A 450 -25.72 -20.17 2.58
CA HIS A 450 -26.99 -20.85 2.88
C HIS A 450 -28.15 -20.37 2.01
N SER A 451 -28.11 -19.13 1.52
CA SER A 451 -29.14 -18.56 0.65
C SER A 451 -29.00 -18.96 -0.83
N VAL A 452 -27.92 -19.64 -1.23
CA VAL A 452 -27.69 -20.04 -2.63
C VAL A 452 -28.84 -20.87 -3.20
N ASP A 453 -29.43 -21.78 -2.40
CA ASP A 453 -30.49 -22.67 -2.87
C ASP A 453 -31.81 -21.95 -3.16
N ARG A 454 -32.00 -20.73 -2.61
CA ARG A 454 -33.20 -19.90 -2.80
C ARG A 454 -32.94 -18.65 -3.64
N ILE A 455 -31.79 -18.58 -4.31
CA ILE A 455 -31.34 -17.37 -5.00
C ILE A 455 -32.31 -16.88 -6.09
N GLU A 456 -33.05 -17.79 -6.73
CA GLU A 456 -34.03 -17.47 -7.77
C GLU A 456 -35.30 -16.81 -7.19
N GLU A 457 -35.67 -17.19 -5.96
CA GLU A 457 -36.87 -16.72 -5.25
C GLU A 457 -36.71 -15.31 -4.66
N MET A 458 -35.48 -14.91 -4.35
CA MET A 458 -35.18 -13.62 -3.71
C MET A 458 -35.49 -12.45 -4.65
N ASP A 459 -35.97 -11.33 -4.10
CA ASP A 459 -36.16 -10.12 -4.89
C ASP A 459 -34.82 -9.45 -5.25
N GLU A 460 -34.87 -8.45 -6.15
CA GLU A 460 -33.65 -7.77 -6.60
C GLU A 460 -32.95 -7.03 -5.45
N GLU A 461 -33.70 -6.33 -4.61
CA GLU A 461 -33.12 -5.54 -3.53
C GLU A 461 -32.44 -6.43 -2.48
N GLU A 462 -33.04 -7.58 -2.18
CA GLU A 462 -32.50 -8.60 -1.29
C GLU A 462 -31.20 -9.17 -1.87
N LEU A 463 -31.14 -9.51 -3.16
CA LEU A 463 -29.95 -10.05 -3.82
C LEU A 463 -28.82 -9.02 -3.90
N GLU A 464 -29.12 -7.79 -4.32
CA GLU A 464 -28.11 -6.74 -4.45
C GLU A 464 -27.49 -6.38 -3.09
N ARG A 465 -28.30 -6.43 -2.02
CA ARG A 465 -27.84 -6.22 -0.65
C ARG A 465 -27.04 -7.42 -0.15
N LEU A 466 -27.55 -8.64 -0.31
CA LEU A 466 -26.91 -9.86 0.22
C LEU A 466 -25.55 -10.11 -0.44
N TYR A 467 -25.45 -9.96 -1.76
CA TYR A 467 -24.22 -10.24 -2.50
C TYR A 467 -23.38 -8.98 -2.80
N GLU A 468 -23.76 -7.82 -2.28
CA GLU A 468 -23.05 -6.55 -2.44
C GLU A 468 -22.76 -6.17 -3.92
N TYR A 469 -23.70 -6.46 -4.82
CA TYR A 469 -23.56 -6.22 -6.26
C TYR A 469 -24.80 -5.49 -6.82
N ARG A 470 -24.65 -4.19 -7.09
CA ARG A 470 -25.76 -3.28 -7.45
C ARG A 470 -25.90 -3.02 -8.95
N HIS A 471 -25.96 -4.09 -9.75
CA HIS A 471 -26.09 -4.00 -11.20
C HIS A 471 -27.20 -4.91 -11.75
N GLY A 472 -28.23 -5.18 -10.95
CA GLY A 472 -29.43 -5.93 -11.32
C GLY A 472 -29.38 -7.42 -10.99
N LYS A 473 -30.56 -7.97 -10.67
CA LYS A 473 -30.77 -9.39 -10.30
C LYS A 473 -30.27 -10.35 -11.37
N GLU A 474 -30.51 -10.05 -12.64
CA GLU A 474 -30.17 -10.94 -13.77
C GLU A 474 -28.67 -11.27 -13.84
N ARG A 475 -27.80 -10.28 -13.57
CA ARG A 475 -26.35 -10.49 -13.59
C ARG A 475 -25.90 -11.37 -12.42
N ILE A 476 -26.55 -11.27 -11.27
CA ILE A 476 -26.26 -12.14 -10.12
C ILE A 476 -26.66 -13.58 -10.47
N LEU A 477 -27.90 -13.79 -10.94
CA LEU A 477 -28.39 -15.11 -11.31
C LEU A 477 -27.54 -15.77 -12.40
N LYS A 478 -27.16 -15.01 -13.43
CA LYS A 478 -26.26 -15.50 -14.50
C LYS A 478 -24.93 -15.99 -13.94
N ALA A 479 -24.32 -15.27 -13.00
CA ALA A 479 -23.05 -15.70 -12.41
C ALA A 479 -23.21 -17.03 -11.67
N PHE A 480 -24.28 -17.20 -10.89
CA PHE A 480 -24.56 -18.44 -10.18
C PHE A 480 -24.92 -19.60 -11.12
N SER A 481 -25.59 -19.35 -12.25
CA SER A 481 -25.83 -20.37 -13.29
C SER A 481 -24.51 -20.89 -13.86
N ILE A 482 -23.58 -20.00 -14.22
CA ILE A 482 -22.26 -20.36 -14.75
C ILE A 482 -21.49 -21.23 -13.73
N LEU A 483 -21.50 -20.84 -12.45
CA LEU A 483 -20.81 -21.61 -11.40
C LEU A 483 -21.44 -23.00 -11.22
N LYS A 484 -22.77 -23.10 -11.29
CA LYS A 484 -23.50 -24.36 -11.18
C LYS A 484 -23.24 -25.29 -12.36
N GLU A 485 -23.34 -24.77 -13.58
CA GLU A 485 -23.09 -25.51 -14.83
C GLU A 485 -21.66 -26.07 -14.88
N ARG A 486 -20.69 -25.26 -14.43
CA ARG A 486 -19.26 -25.65 -14.41
C ARG A 486 -18.82 -26.38 -13.14
N LYS A 487 -19.70 -26.58 -12.16
CA LYS A 487 -19.41 -27.20 -10.85
C LYS A 487 -18.23 -26.55 -10.12
N LEU A 488 -18.26 -25.22 -10.02
CA LEU A 488 -17.21 -24.40 -9.39
C LEU A 488 -17.68 -23.79 -8.06
N ASN A 489 -16.72 -23.39 -7.23
CA ASN A 489 -16.92 -22.73 -5.93
C ASN A 489 -17.95 -23.47 -5.05
N CYS A 490 -19.04 -22.81 -4.63
CA CYS A 490 -20.07 -23.36 -3.75
C CYS A 490 -20.88 -24.54 -4.34
N PHE A 491 -20.74 -24.81 -5.64
CA PHE A 491 -21.33 -25.98 -6.32
C PHE A 491 -20.34 -27.12 -6.56
N TYR A 492 -19.07 -26.95 -6.18
CA TYR A 492 -18.10 -28.03 -6.27
C TYR A 492 -18.42 -29.15 -5.28
N GLY A 493 -18.46 -30.40 -5.75
CA GLY A 493 -18.76 -31.58 -4.94
C GLY A 493 -20.25 -31.78 -4.61
N LYS A 494 -21.15 -30.97 -5.19
CA LYS A 494 -22.61 -31.12 -5.12
C LYS A 494 -23.20 -31.83 -6.34
#